data_AF-A0A150NWF5-F1
#
_entry.id   AF-A0A150NWF5-F1
#
_cell.length_a   1.000
_cell.length_b   1.000
_cell.length_c   1.000
_cell.angle_alpha   90.00
_cell.angle_beta   90.00
_cell.angle_gamma   90.00
#
_symmetry.space_group_name_H-M   'P 1'
#
loop_
_entity.id
_entity.type
_entity.pdbx_description
1 polymer ?
#
loop_
_entity_poly.entity_id
_entity_poly.type
_entity_poly.pdbx_seq_one_letter_code
_entity_poly.pdbx_strand_id
1 'polypeptide(L)' 'MTKANFGVVGMAVMGRNLALNIESRGYTVAIYNRSKEN' A
#
# COMPACT_ATOMS: atom_id res chain seq x y z
N MET A 1 11.92 -5.96 -11.67
CA MET A 1 10.95 -5.50 -10.64
C MET A 1 10.11 -6.72 -10.27
N THR A 2 10.11 -7.13 -8.99
CA THR A 2 9.20 -8.18 -8.52
C THR A 2 7.77 -7.65 -8.55
N LYS A 3 6.83 -8.45 -9.05
CA LYS A 3 5.42 -8.07 -9.15
C LYS A 3 4.79 -8.15 -7.75
N ALA A 4 4.18 -7.08 -7.28
CA ALA A 4 3.42 -7.09 -6.04
C ALA A 4 2.15 -7.95 -6.18
N ASN A 5 1.69 -8.52 -5.07
CA ASN A 5 0.43 -9.28 -5.01
C ASN A 5 -0.78 -8.34 -5.02
N PHE A 6 -0.66 -7.17 -4.39
CA PHE A 6 -1.71 -6.17 -4.27
C PHE A 6 -1.20 -4.77 -4.61
N GLY A 7 -2.13 -3.89 -4.99
CA GLY A 7 -1.89 -2.45 -5.16
C GLY A 7 -2.86 -1.63 -4.32
N VAL A 8 -2.35 -0.64 -3.59
CA VAL A 8 -3.16 0.33 -2.83
C VAL A 8 -2.88 1.74 -3.37
N VAL A 9 -3.94 2.42 -3.79
CA VAL A 9 -3.88 3.82 -4.25
C VAL A 9 -4.58 4.72 -3.25
N GLY A 10 -3.85 5.72 -2.75
CA GLY A 10 -4.31 6.64 -1.71
C GLY A 10 -3.78 6.25 -0.32
N MET A 11 -2.96 7.13 0.26
CA MET A 11 -2.24 6.88 1.52
C MET A 11 -2.74 7.73 2.68
N ALA A 12 -4.06 7.98 2.75
CA ALA A 12 -4.72 8.49 3.95
C ALA A 12 -4.72 7.44 5.07
N VAL A 13 -5.39 7.71 6.20
CA VAL A 13 -5.38 6.83 7.38
C VAL A 13 -5.79 5.39 7.04
N MET A 14 -6.93 5.20 6.36
CA MET A 14 -7.39 3.86 6.00
C MET A 14 -6.50 3.18 4.96
N GLY A 15 -5.97 3.92 3.99
CA GLY A 15 -5.10 3.36 2.95
C GLY A 15 -3.81 2.77 3.52
N ARG A 16 -3.19 3.48 4.48
CA ARG A 16 -2.04 2.97 5.23
C ARG A 16 -2.38 1.73 6.05
N ASN A 17 -3.48 1.76 6.80
CA ASN A 17 -3.91 0.63 7.62
C ASN A 17 -4.24 -0.61 6.77
N LEU A 18 -4.85 -0.43 5.60
CA LEU A 18 -5.15 -1.51 4.68
C LEU A 18 -3.86 -2.14 4.11
N ALA A 19 -2.91 -1.32 3.66
CA ALA A 19 -1.63 -1.80 3.15
C ALA A 19 -0.86 -2.60 4.22
N LEU A 20 -0.82 -2.11 5.46
CA LEU A 20 -0.19 -2.81 6.59
C LEU A 20 -0.92 -4.11 6.97
N ASN A 21 -2.26 -4.13 6.90
CA ASN A 21 -3.02 -5.35 7.18
C ASN A 21 -2.78 -6.45 6.13
N ILE A 22 -2.58 -6.06 4.87
CA ILE A 22 -2.28 -7.00 3.78
C ILE A 22 -0.83 -7.49 3.90
N GLU A 23 0.10 -6.58 4.18
CA GLU A 23 1.52 -6.91 4.37
C GLU A 23 1.71 -7.85 5.57
N SER A 24 1.01 -7.64 6.69
CA SER A 24 1.11 -8.50 7.87
C SER A 24 0.64 -9.95 7.65
N ARG A 25 -0.05 -10.22 6.53
CA ARG A 25 -0.44 -11.56 6.08
C ARG A 25 0.58 -12.20 5.12
N GLY A 26 1.73 -11.56 4.91
CA GLY A 26 2.83 -12.07 4.09
C GLY A 26 2.76 -11.71 2.61
N TYR A 27 1.96 -10.72 2.22
CA TYR A 27 1.82 -10.31 0.82
C TYR A 27 2.66 -9.07 0.49
N THR A 28 3.22 -9.03 -0.71
CA THR A 28 3.87 -7.81 -1.21
C THR A 28 2.80 -6.83 -1.71
N VAL A 29 2.84 -5.60 -1.21
CA VAL A 29 1.88 -4.53 -1.56
C VAL A 29 2.60 -3.37 -2.24
N ALA A 30 2.18 -3.04 -3.46
CA ALA A 30 2.59 -1.81 -4.12
C ALA A 30 1.70 -0.66 -3.63
N ILE A 31 2.29 0.48 -3.32
CA ILE A 31 1.57 1.68 -2.87
C ILE A 31 1.77 2.84 -3.84
N TYR A 32 0.73 3.63 -4.05
CA TYR A 32 0.82 4.88 -4.80
C TYR A 32 -0.04 5.96 -4.15
N ASN A 33 0.54 7.14 -3.92
CA ASN A 33 -0.21 8.32 -3.51
C ASN A 33 -0.04 9.40 -4.57
N ARG A 34 -1.15 10.01 -5.00
CA ARG A 34 -1.12 11.07 -6.01
C ARG A 34 -0.35 12.29 -5.51
N SER A 35 -0.60 12.68 -4.26
CA SER A 35 0.14 13.77 -3.61
C SER A 35 1.37 13.21 -2.91
N LYS A 36 2.49 13.92 -3.03
CA LYS A 36 3.61 13.69 -2.13
C LYS A 36 3.22 14.25 -0.76
N GLU A 37 3.54 13.51 0.31
CA GLU A 37 3.48 14.06 1.66
C GLU A 37 4.55 15.16 1.74
N ASN A 38 4.22 16.30 2.36
CA ASN A 38 5.11 17.45 2.48
C ASN A 38 6.20 17.20 3.51
#